data_AF-A0A1S2R2W6-F1
#
_entry.id   AF-A0A1S2R2W6-F1
#
_cell.length_a   1.000
_cell.length_b   1.000
_cell.length_c   1.000
_cell.angle_alpha   90.00
_cell.angle_beta   90.00
_cell.angle_gamma   90.00
#
_symmetry.space_group_name_H-M   'P 1'
#
loop_
_entity.id
_entity.type
_entity.pdbx_description
1 polymer ?
#
loop_
_entity_poly.entity_id
_entity_poly.type
_entity_poly.pdbx_seq_one_letter_code
_entity_poly.pdbx_strand_id
1 'polypeptide(L)'
;MKNYFYTGILIGACMLAGCSTNAAKKSAEDMTNGQSTEAMNIPAANKERVLSIITLKLTPEQKENYYKKYGEIVENINAEEGTNHLELVPINEFQPQDWIEPEEFRKIAADRATWQFTSESFGGDPVE
;
A
#
# COMPACT_ATOMS: atom_id res chain seq x y z
N MET A 1 5.83 1.53 58.43
CA MET A 1 6.57 2.53 57.63
C MET A 1 6.72 1.92 56.24
N LYS A 2 6.22 2.45 55.11
CA LYS A 2 5.75 3.79 54.73
C LYS A 2 4.36 3.69 54.08
N ASN A 3 3.55 4.72 54.31
CA ASN A 3 2.29 4.99 53.62
C ASN A 3 2.59 5.78 52.34
N TYR A 4 1.92 5.46 51.23
CA TYR A 4 1.63 6.44 50.17
C TYR A 4 0.22 6.20 49.63
N PHE A 5 -0.68 7.11 50.00
CA PHE A 5 -1.97 7.36 49.37
C PHE A 5 -1.72 8.09 48.05
N TYR A 6 -2.31 7.64 46.94
CA TYR A 6 -2.72 8.54 45.85
C TYR A 6 -3.97 7.97 45.18
N THR A 7 -5.10 8.42 45.72
CA THR A 7 -6.39 8.49 45.07
C THR A 7 -6.29 9.34 43.81
N GLY A 8 -6.72 8.79 42.68
CA GLY A 8 -6.80 9.52 41.41
C GLY A 8 -7.86 8.91 40.50
N ILE A 9 -9.11 8.93 40.93
CA ILE A 9 -10.25 8.76 40.03
C ILE A 9 -10.55 10.15 39.46
N LEU A 10 -10.40 10.33 38.15
CA LEU A 10 -11.21 11.31 37.44
C LEU A 10 -11.84 10.67 36.20
N ILE A 11 -13.12 10.38 36.38
CA ILE A 11 -14.09 9.96 35.37
C ILE A 11 -14.22 11.10 34.36
N GLY A 12 -13.75 10.87 33.14
CA GLY A 12 -14.05 11.73 31.98
C GLY A 12 -15.17 11.12 31.17
N ALA A 13 -16.42 11.41 31.52
CA ALA A 13 -17.56 11.14 30.64
C ALA A 13 -17.59 12.19 29.53
N CYS A 14 -17.15 11.85 28.32
CA CYS A 14 -17.38 12.67 27.14
C CYS A 14 -18.86 12.60 26.74
N MET A 15 -19.64 13.60 27.17
CA MET A 15 -20.96 13.87 26.62
C MET A 15 -20.78 14.42 25.19
N LEU A 16 -21.01 13.59 24.18
CA LEU A 16 -21.21 14.05 22.80
C LEU A 16 -22.60 14.69 22.70
N ALA A 17 -22.70 15.96 23.09
CA ALA A 17 -23.82 16.82 22.72
C ALA A 17 -23.69 17.19 21.24
N GLY A 18 -24.17 16.30 20.36
CA GLY A 18 -24.37 16.60 18.94
C GLY A 18 -25.63 17.42 18.75
N CYS A 19 -25.49 18.75 18.80
CA CYS A 19 -26.50 19.68 18.29
C CYS A 19 -25.94 20.37 17.04
N SER A 20 -26.26 19.80 15.87
CA SER A 20 -26.46 20.59 14.67
C SER A 20 -27.89 20.31 14.21
N THR A 21 -28.75 21.28 14.44
CA THR A 21 -30.12 21.32 13.94
C THR A 21 -30.11 21.34 12.41
N ASN A 22 -30.61 20.28 11.78
CA ASN A 22 -31.28 20.36 10.49
C ASN A 22 -32.52 19.49 10.60
N ALA A 23 -33.67 20.15 10.67
CA ALA A 23 -34.95 19.49 10.69
C ALA A 23 -35.24 18.83 9.33
N ALA A 24 -35.96 17.72 9.43
CA ALA A 24 -36.96 17.23 8.48
C ALA A 24 -36.50 16.32 7.31
N LYS A 25 -36.86 15.03 7.50
CA LYS A 25 -37.75 14.20 6.66
C LYS A 25 -37.13 13.27 5.58
N LYS A 26 -37.47 11.98 5.80
CA LYS A 26 -37.98 10.94 4.88
C LYS A 26 -37.01 10.47 3.77
N SER A 27 -36.55 9.23 3.82
CA SER A 27 -37.25 7.98 3.45
C SER A 27 -37.18 7.70 1.94
N ALA A 28 -36.69 6.50 1.65
CA ALA A 28 -36.90 5.67 0.46
C ALA A 28 -36.18 6.08 -0.83
N GLU A 29 -35.51 5.04 -1.39
CA GLU A 29 -35.44 4.69 -2.82
C GLU A 29 -34.77 5.69 -3.77
N ASP A 30 -33.73 5.26 -4.49
CA ASP A 30 -33.88 4.90 -5.91
C ASP A 30 -32.55 4.40 -6.50
N MET A 31 -32.69 3.41 -7.38
CA MET A 31 -31.67 2.90 -8.27
C MET A 31 -31.36 3.91 -9.38
N THR A 32 -30.22 3.68 -10.03
CA THR A 32 -29.96 3.95 -11.46
C THR A 32 -29.52 5.34 -11.93
N ASN A 33 -28.32 5.29 -12.53
CA ASN A 33 -27.95 5.80 -13.86
C ASN A 33 -27.18 7.13 -13.94
N GLY A 34 -26.09 7.08 -14.70
CA GLY A 34 -25.24 8.23 -14.99
C GLY A 34 -23.90 7.88 -15.64
N GLN A 35 -23.94 7.02 -16.66
CA GLN A 35 -22.88 6.80 -17.64
C GLN A 35 -22.24 8.13 -18.11
N SER A 36 -20.91 8.21 -18.10
CA SER A 36 -20.18 9.04 -19.05
C SER A 36 -19.11 8.19 -19.73
N THR A 37 -19.50 7.65 -20.86
CA THR A 37 -18.65 7.07 -21.89
C THR A 37 -17.96 8.19 -22.65
N GLU A 38 -16.65 8.34 -22.49
CA GLU A 38 -15.81 8.93 -23.54
C GLU A 38 -15.01 7.79 -24.17
N ALA A 39 -15.57 7.26 -25.26
CA ALA A 39 -14.85 6.40 -26.19
C ALA A 39 -13.76 7.24 -26.86
N MET A 40 -12.50 6.99 -26.51
CA MET A 40 -11.36 7.46 -27.31
C MET A 40 -10.78 6.27 -28.08
N ASN A 41 -10.92 6.36 -29.39
CA ASN A 41 -10.45 5.44 -30.42
C ASN A 41 -9.07 4.83 -30.13
N ILE A 42 -8.99 3.50 -30.21
CA ILE A 42 -7.74 2.75 -30.35
C ILE A 42 -7.44 2.60 -31.85
N PRO A 43 -6.31 3.09 -32.37
CA PRO A 43 -5.69 2.48 -33.53
C PRO A 43 -4.70 1.41 -33.05
N ALA A 44 -5.01 0.16 -33.39
CA ALA A 44 -4.12 -0.97 -33.18
C ALA A 44 -2.94 -0.90 -34.16
N ALA A 45 -1.70 -0.81 -33.66
CA ALA A 45 -0.52 -1.36 -34.32
C ALA A 45 0.73 -1.31 -33.42
N ASN A 46 1.36 -2.49 -33.27
CA ASN A 46 2.82 -2.70 -33.28
C ASN A 46 3.65 -2.46 -31.98
N LYS A 47 4.09 -3.59 -31.42
CA LYS A 47 5.32 -3.86 -30.63
C LYS A 47 6.10 -2.66 -30.08
N GLU A 48 5.98 -2.48 -28.76
CA GLU A 48 7.11 -2.55 -27.82
C GLU A 48 6.49 -2.47 -26.42
N ARG A 49 6.75 -3.46 -25.55
CA ARG A 49 6.44 -3.36 -24.12
C ARG A 49 7.43 -2.37 -23.49
N VAL A 50 7.27 -1.10 -23.81
CA VAL A 50 7.73 -0.04 -22.93
C VAL A 50 6.76 -0.09 -21.76
N LEU A 51 7.22 -0.66 -20.65
CA LEU A 51 6.57 -0.53 -19.35
C LEU A 51 6.41 0.97 -19.09
N SER A 52 5.29 1.52 -19.54
CA SER A 52 4.87 2.85 -19.20
C SER A 52 4.57 2.75 -17.72
N ILE A 53 5.55 3.12 -16.89
CA ILE A 53 5.41 3.21 -15.45
C ILE A 53 4.32 4.27 -15.25
N ILE A 54 3.07 3.82 -15.14
CA ILE A 54 1.96 4.68 -14.77
C ILE A 54 2.28 5.14 -13.36
N THR A 55 2.83 6.35 -13.25
CA THR A 55 3.14 6.94 -11.95
C THR A 55 1.83 7.20 -11.25
N LEU A 56 1.52 6.43 -10.19
CA LEU A 56 0.31 6.62 -9.42
C LEU A 56 0.38 7.97 -8.69
N LYS A 57 -0.55 8.87 -9.03
CA LYS A 57 -0.71 10.14 -8.30
C LYS A 57 -1.52 9.91 -7.04
N LEU A 58 -0.81 9.54 -5.97
CA LEU A 58 -1.39 9.27 -4.65
C LEU A 58 -1.32 10.50 -3.74
N THR A 59 -2.36 10.70 -2.92
CA THR A 59 -2.33 11.64 -1.79
C THR A 59 -1.39 11.14 -0.69
N PRO A 60 -0.95 12.00 0.26
CA PRO A 60 -0.13 11.55 1.39
C PRO A 60 -0.76 10.41 2.20
N GLU A 61 -2.07 10.51 2.51
CA GLU A 61 -2.81 9.47 3.24
C GLU A 61 -2.84 8.14 2.45
N GLN A 62 -2.99 8.20 1.12
CA GLN A 62 -2.94 7.02 0.28
C GLN A 62 -1.54 6.38 0.26
N LYS A 63 -0.48 7.19 0.25
CA LYS A 63 0.91 6.69 0.33
C LYS A 63 1.18 5.97 1.64
N GLU A 64 0.73 6.52 2.77
CA GLU A 64 0.86 5.84 4.06
C GLU A 64 0.11 4.50 4.09
N ASN A 65 -1.09 4.45 3.50
CA ASN A 65 -1.85 3.21 3.39
C ASN A 65 -1.15 2.18 2.48
N TYR A 66 -0.59 2.63 1.35
CA TYR A 66 0.19 1.78 0.45
C TYR A 66 1.44 1.24 1.14
N TYR A 67 2.17 2.10 1.86
CA TYR A 67 3.37 1.73 2.60
C TYR A 67 3.09 0.65 3.66
N LYS A 68 1.98 0.77 4.39
CA LYS A 68 1.53 -0.28 5.33
C LYS A 68 1.29 -1.61 4.62
N LYS A 69 0.57 -1.59 3.50
CA LYS A 69 0.31 -2.80 2.69
C LYS A 69 1.60 -3.42 2.14
N TYR A 70 2.55 -2.61 1.69
CA TYR A 70 3.86 -3.10 1.27
C TYR A 70 4.59 -3.79 2.43
N GLY A 71 4.48 -3.24 3.65
CA GLY A 71 5.07 -3.83 4.85
C GLY A 71 4.50 -5.22 5.13
N GLU A 72 3.16 -5.35 5.11
CA GLU A 72 2.47 -6.64 5.26
C GLU A 72 2.89 -7.64 4.17
N ILE A 73 3.05 -7.19 2.92
CA ILE A 73 3.50 -8.04 1.82
C ILE A 73 4.93 -8.54 2.06
N VAL A 74 5.85 -7.66 2.46
CA VAL A 74 7.24 -8.02 2.77
C VAL A 74 7.30 -9.00 3.93
N GLU A 75 6.54 -8.76 5.00
CA GLU A 75 6.48 -9.66 6.15
C GLU A 75 5.98 -11.06 5.76
N ASN A 76 4.91 -11.13 4.97
CA ASN A 76 4.38 -12.40 4.48
C ASN A 76 5.38 -13.15 3.59
N ILE A 77 6.03 -12.44 2.65
CA ILE A 77 7.05 -13.04 1.78
C ILE A 77 8.22 -13.56 2.60
N ASN A 78 8.72 -12.79 3.56
CA ASN A 78 9.83 -13.22 4.41
C ASN A 78 9.49 -14.43 5.30
N ALA A 79 8.21 -14.59 5.66
CA ALA A 79 7.73 -15.75 6.41
C ALA A 79 7.57 -17.01 5.52
N GLU A 80 7.24 -16.83 4.23
CA GLU A 80 7.03 -17.91 3.26
C GLU A 80 8.32 -18.34 2.54
N GLU A 81 9.20 -17.40 2.19
CA GLU A 81 10.37 -17.60 1.33
C GLU A 81 11.68 -17.61 2.13
N GLY A 82 12.48 -18.67 1.95
CA GLY A 82 13.58 -19.02 2.85
C GLY A 82 14.99 -18.57 2.45
N THR A 83 15.17 -17.81 1.37
CA THR A 83 16.52 -17.51 0.83
C THR A 83 16.99 -16.07 1.02
N ASN A 84 16.15 -15.06 0.82
CA ASN A 84 16.53 -13.66 1.03
C ASN A 84 15.45 -12.92 1.82
N HIS A 85 15.85 -12.22 2.87
CA HIS A 85 14.94 -11.33 3.61
C HIS A 85 14.91 -9.95 2.96
N LEU A 86 13.70 -9.48 2.72
CA LEU A 86 13.42 -8.16 2.15
C LEU A 86 13.12 -7.17 3.26
N GLU A 87 13.47 -5.91 3.01
CA GLU A 87 13.15 -4.78 3.87
C GLU A 87 12.63 -3.62 3.03
N LEU A 88 11.75 -2.81 3.61
CA LEU A 88 11.32 -1.56 3.00
C LEU A 88 12.26 -0.44 3.41
N VAL A 89 12.62 0.41 2.44
CA VAL A 89 13.24 1.69 2.75
C VAL A 89 12.23 2.60 3.49
N PRO A 90 12.70 3.60 4.25
CA PRO A 90 11.83 4.60 4.85
C PRO A 90 10.88 5.25 3.83
N ILE A 91 9.65 5.58 4.24
CA ILE A 91 8.62 6.12 3.33
C ILE A 91 9.02 7.44 2.63
N ASN A 92 9.90 8.22 3.24
CA ASN A 92 10.45 9.47 2.68
C ASN A 92 11.54 9.24 1.61
N GLU A 93 12.03 8.01 1.48
CA GLU A 93 13.00 7.62 0.45
C GLU A 93 12.33 7.02 -0.80
N PHE A 94 11.03 6.71 -0.73
CA PHE A 94 10.24 6.25 -1.88
C PHE A 94 10.17 7.31 -2.97
N GLN A 95 10.63 6.94 -4.16
CA GLN A 95 10.53 7.76 -5.35
C GLN A 95 9.12 7.70 -5.95
N PRO A 96 8.72 8.69 -6.77
CA PRO A 96 7.41 8.68 -7.43
C PRO A 96 7.11 7.39 -8.19
N GLN A 97 8.12 6.79 -8.84
CA GLN A 97 7.99 5.54 -9.59
C GLN A 97 7.86 4.28 -8.72
N ASP A 98 8.20 4.36 -7.43
CA ASP A 98 8.11 3.21 -6.52
C ASP A 98 6.67 2.97 -6.04
N TRP A 99 5.80 3.96 -6.24
CA TRP A 99 4.36 3.87 -5.93
C TRP A 99 3.63 3.13 -7.05
N ILE A 100 3.54 1.81 -6.89
CA ILE A 100 2.81 0.89 -7.78
C ILE A 100 1.66 0.20 -7.03
N GLU A 101 0.79 -0.52 -7.74
CA GLU A 101 -0.28 -1.24 -7.06
C GLU A 101 0.28 -2.34 -6.12
N PRO A 102 -0.33 -2.58 -4.95
CA PRO A 102 0.16 -3.59 -4.00
C PRO A 102 0.34 -4.99 -4.59
N GLU A 103 -0.51 -5.39 -5.54
CA GLU A 103 -0.38 -6.68 -6.21
C GLU A 103 0.86 -6.75 -7.11
N GLU A 104 1.17 -5.67 -7.84
CA GLU A 104 2.39 -5.58 -8.64
C GLU A 104 3.63 -5.54 -7.74
N PHE A 105 3.56 -4.81 -6.63
CA PHE A 105 4.62 -4.81 -5.61
C PHE A 105 4.89 -6.23 -5.08
N ARG A 106 3.85 -7.01 -4.78
CA ARG A 106 3.99 -8.40 -4.33
C ARG A 106 4.74 -9.27 -5.32
N LYS A 107 4.44 -9.15 -6.63
CA LYS A 107 5.14 -9.91 -7.68
C LYS A 107 6.63 -9.58 -7.70
N ILE A 108 6.96 -8.28 -7.72
CA ILE A 108 8.36 -7.81 -7.73
C ILE A 108 9.10 -8.24 -6.46
N ALA A 109 8.46 -8.14 -5.29
CA ALA A 109 9.05 -8.57 -4.04
C ALA A 109 9.31 -10.08 -4.01
N ALA A 110 8.34 -10.91 -4.43
CA ALA A 110 8.51 -12.36 -4.47
C ALA A 110 9.65 -12.78 -5.41
N ASP A 111 9.75 -12.14 -6.58
CA ASP A 111 10.84 -12.38 -7.53
C ASP A 111 12.21 -12.04 -6.91
N ARG A 112 12.29 -10.95 -6.13
CA ARG A 112 13.53 -10.56 -5.43
C ARG A 112 13.90 -11.51 -4.29
N ALA A 113 12.91 -12.00 -3.53
CA ALA A 113 13.16 -12.91 -2.41
C ALA A 113 13.78 -14.25 -2.85
N THR A 114 13.43 -14.70 -4.06
CA THR A 114 13.89 -15.98 -4.61
C THR A 114 15.12 -15.84 -5.52
N TRP A 115 15.59 -14.62 -5.78
CA TRP A 115 16.73 -14.39 -6.67
C TRP A 115 18.01 -14.99 -6.09
N GLN A 116 18.62 -15.93 -6.82
CA GLN A 116 19.95 -16.47 -6.51
C GLN A 116 21.02 -15.82 -7.40
N PHE A 117 22.07 -15.29 -6.78
CA PHE A 117 23.25 -14.83 -7.50
C PHE A 117 24.20 -16.02 -7.70
N THR A 118 24.17 -16.67 -8.86
CA THR A 118 25.14 -17.72 -9.20
C THR A 118 26.20 -17.17 -10.14
N SER A 119 27.47 -17.44 -9.85
CA SER A 119 28.61 -17.07 -10.71
C SER A 119 28.51 -17.69 -12.11
N GLU A 120 27.84 -18.85 -12.23
CA GLU A 120 27.53 -19.52 -13.50
C GLU A 120 26.67 -18.64 -14.42
N SER A 121 25.74 -17.85 -13.86
CA SER A 121 24.85 -16.99 -14.66
C SER A 121 25.54 -15.76 -15.27
N PHE A 122 26.71 -15.37 -14.75
CA PHE A 122 27.47 -14.20 -15.20
C PHE A 122 28.83 -14.53 -15.81
N GLY A 123 29.09 -15.80 -16.15
CA GLY A 123 30.32 -16.19 -16.86
C GLY A 123 31.59 -15.93 -16.05
N GLY A 124 31.50 -15.94 -14.72
CA GLY A 124 32.68 -15.92 -13.89
C GLY A 124 33.41 -17.25 -14.03
N ASP A 125 34.62 -17.25 -14.58
CA ASP A 125 35.46 -18.44 -14.66
C ASP A 125 35.57 -19.06 -13.25
N PRO A 126 35.38 -20.38 -13.11
CA PRO A 126 35.55 -21.05 -11.83
C PRO A 126 36.98 -20.84 -11.33
N VAL A 127 37.12 -20.39 -10.09
CA VAL A 127 38.43 -20.31 -9.43
C VAL A 127 38.78 -21.73 -8.99
N GLU A 128 39.79 -22.33 -9.63
CA GLU A 128 40.38 -23.62 -9.24
C GLU A 128 41.08 -23.56 -7.87
#